data_AF-A0A918X0B1-F1
#
_entry.id   AF-A0A918X0B1-F1
#
_cell.length_a   1.000
_cell.length_b   1.000
_cell.length_c   1.000
_cell.angle_alpha   90.00
_cell.angle_beta   90.00
_cell.angle_gamma   90.00
#
_symmetry.space_group_name_H-M   'P 1'
#
loop_
_entity.id
_entity.type
_entity.pdbx_description
1 polymer ?
#
loop_
_entity_poly.entity_id
_entity_poly.type
_entity_poly.pdbx_seq_one_letter_code
_entity_poly.pdbx_strand_id
1 'polypeptide(L)'
;MSCVLTTVCAGYEARFAEFAFEPGFAAAVDQHAAEIRERLGARAAGLEPAAPDRAALADYALGFLDALAEIDWREPVAYDYAVCRLTALTYLVRRHRLVAPRG
;
A
#
# COMPACT_ATOMS: atom_id res chain seq x y z
N MET A 1 9.16 6.07 17.85
CA MET A 1 9.02 6.21 16.39
C MET A 1 7.82 5.39 15.94
N SER A 2 6.75 6.01 15.41
CA SER A 2 5.72 5.21 14.75
C SER A 2 6.34 4.57 13.51
N CYS A 3 5.97 3.32 13.22
CA CYS A 3 6.41 2.66 12.00
C CYS A 3 5.71 3.32 10.81
N VAL A 4 6.46 3.64 9.74
CA VAL A 4 5.91 4.25 8.51
C VAL A 4 4.69 3.50 7.96
N LEU A 5 4.70 2.17 8.04
CA LEU A 5 3.57 1.33 7.65
C LEU A 5 2.32 1.60 8.48
N THR A 6 2.46 1.85 9.78
CA THR A 6 1.33 2.21 10.67
C THR A 6 0.75 3.58 10.30
N THR A 7 1.61 4.53 9.91
CA THR A 7 1.19 5.86 9.45
C THR A 7 0.43 5.77 8.12
N VAL A 8 0.96 5.03 7.14
CA VAL A 8 0.30 4.82 5.84
C VAL A 8 -1.06 4.13 6.04
N CYS A 9 -1.12 3.06 6.85
CA CYS A 9 -2.39 2.39 7.12
C CYS A 9 -3.42 3.32 7.76
N ALA A 10 -3.01 4.16 8.70
CA ALA A 10 -3.93 5.10 9.35
C ALA A 10 -4.53 6.13 8.37
N GLY A 11 -3.79 6.51 7.31
CA GLY A 11 -4.26 7.46 6.30
C GLY A 11 -5.19 6.84 5.25
N TYR A 12 -4.96 5.59 4.84
CA TYR A 12 -5.60 5.03 3.65
C TYR A 12 -6.53 3.83 3.90
N GLU A 13 -6.64 3.34 5.13
CA GLU A 13 -7.55 2.21 5.43
C GLU A 13 -9.02 2.53 5.17
N ALA A 14 -9.46 3.76 5.44
CA ALA A 14 -10.84 4.19 5.20
C ALA A 14 -11.26 4.07 3.71
N ARG A 15 -10.30 4.18 2.79
CA ARG A 15 -10.52 4.08 1.33
C ARG A 15 -11.00 2.69 0.90
N PHE A 16 -10.82 1.65 1.73
CA PHE A 16 -11.34 0.31 1.42
C PHE A 16 -12.86 0.26 1.33
N ALA A 17 -13.59 1.18 1.97
CA ALA A 17 -15.03 1.28 1.82
C ALA A 17 -15.44 1.60 0.36
N GLU A 18 -14.58 2.29 -0.40
CA GLU A 18 -14.84 2.65 -1.79
C GLU A 18 -14.80 1.43 -2.72
N PHE A 19 -14.11 0.34 -2.36
CA PHE A 19 -14.03 -0.87 -3.18
C PHE A 19 -15.41 -1.50 -3.47
N ALA A 20 -16.39 -1.28 -2.60
CA ALA A 20 -17.75 -1.80 -2.78
C ALA A 20 -18.52 -1.07 -3.90
N PHE A 21 -18.09 0.13 -4.29
CA PHE A 21 -18.82 1.01 -5.21
C PHE A 21 -17.99 1.43 -6.43
N GLU A 22 -16.67 1.40 -6.33
CA GLU A 22 -15.72 1.83 -7.36
C GLU A 22 -14.84 0.65 -7.84
N PRO A 23 -15.35 -0.23 -8.73
CA PRO A 23 -14.59 -1.41 -9.20
C PRO A 23 -13.31 -1.03 -9.95
N GLY A 24 -13.28 0.13 -10.62
CA GLY A 24 -12.07 0.65 -11.27
C GLY A 24 -10.97 1.00 -10.25
N PHE A 25 -11.35 1.56 -9.10
CA PHE A 25 -10.41 1.84 -8.02
C PHE A 25 -9.87 0.54 -7.40
N ALA A 26 -10.76 -0.42 -7.13
CA ALA A 26 -10.36 -1.72 -6.59
C ALA A 26 -9.36 -2.44 -7.54
N ALA A 27 -9.62 -2.43 -8.85
CA ALA A 27 -8.73 -3.01 -9.85
C ALA A 27 -7.36 -2.29 -9.90
N ALA A 28 -7.34 -0.96 -9.85
CA ALA A 28 -6.09 -0.18 -9.82
C ALA A 28 -5.26 -0.48 -8.56
N VAL A 29 -5.91 -0.61 -7.39
CA VAL A 29 -5.23 -0.99 -6.15
C VAL A 29 -4.66 -2.40 -6.22
N ASP A 30 -5.39 -3.37 -6.77
CA ASP A 30 -4.89 -4.74 -6.94
C ASP A 30 -3.67 -4.78 -7.87
N GLN A 31 -3.72 -4.05 -8.99
CA GLN A 31 -2.60 -3.93 -9.90
C GLN A 31 -1.36 -3.35 -9.20
N HIS A 32 -1.50 -2.25 -8.45
CA HIS A 32 -0.37 -1.70 -7.70
C HIS A 32 0.14 -2.62 -6.61
N ALA A 33 -0.73 -3.38 -5.94
CA ALA A 33 -0.31 -4.38 -4.96
C ALA A 33 0.53 -5.48 -5.63
N ALA A 34 0.15 -5.91 -6.84
CA ALA A 34 0.94 -6.85 -7.64
C ALA A 34 2.30 -6.26 -8.03
N GLU A 35 2.35 -5.03 -8.53
CA GLU A 35 3.60 -4.34 -8.91
C GLU A 35 4.54 -4.14 -7.72
N ILE A 36 4.02 -3.82 -6.53
CA ILE A 36 4.83 -3.69 -5.31
C ILE A 36 5.45 -5.04 -4.95
N ARG A 37 4.65 -6.11 -4.91
CA ARG A 37 5.17 -7.46 -4.61
C ARG A 37 6.25 -7.88 -5.60
N GLU A 38 6.02 -7.63 -6.89
CA GLU A 38 6.98 -7.92 -7.94
C GLU A 38 8.31 -7.18 -7.73
N ARG A 39 8.26 -5.86 -7.45
CA ARG A 39 9.45 -5.05 -7.17
C ARG A 39 10.23 -5.53 -5.94
N LEU A 40 9.52 -6.01 -4.92
CA LEU A 40 10.13 -6.51 -3.68
C LEU A 40 10.57 -7.97 -3.79
N GLY A 41 10.49 -8.58 -4.97
CA GLY A 41 10.87 -9.99 -5.17
C GLY A 41 9.93 -10.98 -4.48
N ALA A 42 8.75 -10.53 -4.02
CA ALA A 42 7.73 -11.36 -3.38
C ALA A 42 6.89 -12.14 -4.41
N ARG A 43 7.59 -12.80 -5.35
CA ARG A 43 6.98 -13.73 -6.32
C ARG A 43 6.90 -15.10 -5.67
N ALA A 44 5.71 -15.69 -5.61
CA ALA A 44 5.56 -17.06 -5.14
C ALA A 44 5.88 -18.06 -6.26
N ALA A 45 6.40 -19.23 -5.87
CA ALA A 45 6.52 -20.39 -6.75
C ALA A 45 5.19 -21.17 -6.90
N GLY A 46 4.11 -20.71 -6.26
CA GLY A 46 2.79 -21.36 -6.24
C GLY A 46 1.64 -20.40 -6.58
N LEU A 47 0.40 -20.87 -6.43
CA LEU A 47 -0.82 -20.14 -6.81
C LEU A 47 -1.14 -18.92 -5.92
N GLU A 48 -0.61 -18.88 -4.70
CA GLU A 48 -0.83 -17.77 -3.76
C GLU A 48 0.35 -16.79 -3.75
N PRO A 49 0.13 -15.47 -3.88
CA PRO A 49 1.20 -14.48 -3.80
C PRO A 49 1.94 -14.54 -2.46
N ALA A 50 3.28 -14.47 -2.50
CA ALA A 50 4.10 -14.48 -1.30
C ALA A 50 3.92 -13.16 -0.52
N ALA A 51 4.03 -13.25 0.81
CA ALA A 51 4.06 -12.05 1.64
C ALA A 51 5.34 -11.26 1.34
N PRO A 52 5.28 -9.93 1.14
CA PRO A 52 6.47 -9.12 1.03
C PRO A 52 7.20 -9.07 2.38
N ASP A 53 8.53 -8.98 2.34
CA ASP A 53 9.31 -8.73 3.54
C ASP A 53 8.90 -7.38 4.17
N ARG A 54 8.73 -7.38 5.50
CA ARG A 54 8.22 -6.21 6.23
C ARG A 54 9.18 -5.04 6.15
N ALA A 55 10.49 -5.28 6.26
CA ALA A 55 11.48 -4.21 6.23
C ALA A 55 11.58 -3.62 4.81
N ALA A 56 11.64 -4.48 3.80
CA ALA A 56 11.63 -4.05 2.39
C ALA A 56 10.38 -3.24 2.02
N LEU A 57 9.20 -3.63 2.53
CA LEU A 57 7.96 -2.87 2.34
C LEU A 57 7.99 -1.52 3.06
N ALA A 58 8.56 -1.46 4.26
CA ALA A 58 8.72 -0.21 5.01
C ALA A 58 9.69 0.76 4.32
N ASP A 59 10.83 0.26 3.83
CA ASP A 59 11.81 1.05 3.09
C ASP A 59 11.22 1.57 1.78
N TYR A 60 10.46 0.72 1.08
CA TYR A 60 9.73 1.13 -0.11
C TYR A 60 8.68 2.21 0.18
N ALA A 61 7.91 2.05 1.27
CA ALA A 61 6.91 3.05 1.66
C ALA A 61 7.56 4.38 2.03
N LEU A 62 8.69 4.36 2.73
CA LEU A 62 9.44 5.57 3.07
C LEU A 62 9.94 6.29 1.81
N GLY A 63 10.64 5.59 0.92
CA GLY A 63 11.12 6.21 -0.32
C GLY A 63 10.00 6.72 -1.24
N PHE A 64 8.84 6.06 -1.22
CA PHE A 64 7.67 6.56 -1.95
C PHE A 64 7.10 7.84 -1.35
N LEU A 65 6.98 7.92 -0.03
CA LEU A 65 6.54 9.14 0.66
C LEU A 65 7.52 10.30 0.48
N ASP A 66 8.82 10.03 0.52
CA ASP A 66 9.85 11.03 0.26
C ASP A 66 9.72 11.60 -1.16
N ALA A 67 9.52 10.74 -2.17
CA ALA A 67 9.29 11.17 -3.55
C ALA A 67 8.01 12.00 -3.72
N LEU A 68 6.94 11.70 -2.97
CA LEU A 68 5.72 12.51 -2.96
C LEU A 68 5.97 13.89 -2.32
N ALA A 69 6.74 13.94 -1.24
CA ALA A 69 7.11 15.19 -0.58
C ALA A 69 7.99 16.07 -1.48
N GLU A 70 8.92 15.47 -2.23
CA GLU A 70 9.79 16.19 -3.18
C GLU A 70 9.02 16.94 -4.27
N ILE A 71 7.84 16.43 -4.66
CA ILE A 71 6.99 17.05 -5.69
C ILE A 71 5.85 17.90 -5.10
N ASP A 72 5.88 18.18 -3.79
CA ASP A 72 4.78 18.81 -3.01
C ASP A 72 3.41 18.19 -3.31
N TRP A 73 3.38 16.85 -3.44
CA TRP A 73 2.14 16.15 -3.75
C TRP A 73 1.12 16.35 -2.62
N ARG A 74 -0.12 16.68 -3.02
CA ARG A 74 -1.25 16.82 -2.10
C ARG A 74 -2.35 15.89 -2.54
N GLU A 75 -2.92 15.17 -1.57
CA GLU A 75 -3.96 14.20 -1.84
C GLU A 75 -5.16 14.85 -2.55
N PRO A 76 -5.54 14.35 -3.75
CA PRO A 76 -6.73 14.83 -4.44
C PRO A 76 -8.01 14.31 -3.78
N VAL A 77 -9.14 14.95 -4.08
CA VAL A 77 -10.47 14.48 -3.64
C VAL A 77 -10.81 13.12 -4.27
N ALA A 78 -10.43 12.94 -5.54
CA ALA A 78 -10.52 11.66 -6.25
C ALA A 78 -9.32 10.75 -5.91
N TYR A 79 -9.13 9.67 -6.67
CA TYR A 79 -7.91 8.87 -6.62
C TYR A 79 -7.01 9.17 -7.82
N ASP A 80 -5.71 9.25 -7.56
CA ASP A 80 -4.66 9.28 -8.56
C ASP A 80 -3.71 8.09 -8.34
N TYR A 81 -2.59 8.07 -9.07
CA TYR A 81 -1.56 7.05 -8.92
C TYR A 81 -1.10 6.90 -7.46
N ALA A 82 -0.87 8.01 -6.76
CA ALA A 82 -0.33 7.99 -5.40
C ALA A 82 -1.36 7.47 -4.39
N VAL A 83 -2.63 7.88 -4.51
CA VAL A 83 -3.72 7.34 -3.68
C VAL A 83 -3.85 5.83 -3.89
N CYS A 84 -3.85 5.35 -5.13
CA CYS A 84 -3.94 3.92 -5.41
C CYS A 84 -2.72 3.17 -4.84
N ARG A 85 -1.52 3.76 -4.93
CA ARG A 85 -0.27 3.17 -4.41
C ARG A 85 -0.23 3.07 -2.88
N LEU A 86 -0.66 4.12 -2.17
CA LEU A 86 -0.72 4.16 -0.71
C LEU A 86 -1.83 3.24 -0.16
N THR A 87 -2.94 3.14 -0.89
CA THR A 87 -4.01 2.18 -0.59
C THR A 87 -3.53 0.74 -0.80
N ALA A 88 -2.76 0.47 -1.87
CA ALA A 88 -2.14 -0.85 -2.11
C ALA A 88 -1.13 -1.24 -1.02
N LEU A 89 -0.32 -0.29 -0.55
CA LEU A 89 0.56 -0.50 0.61
C LEU A 89 -0.24 -0.90 1.86
N THR A 90 -1.31 -0.16 2.16
CA THR A 90 -2.21 -0.47 3.28
C THR A 90 -2.84 -1.85 3.13
N TYR A 91 -3.24 -2.21 1.91
CA TYR A 91 -3.78 -3.53 1.59
C TYR A 91 -2.79 -4.65 1.87
N LEU A 92 -1.54 -4.53 1.41
CA LEU A 92 -0.49 -5.54 1.65
C LEU A 92 -0.18 -5.69 3.14
N VAL A 93 -0.09 -4.58 3.87
CA VAL A 93 0.14 -4.58 5.32
C VAL A 93 -0.99 -5.31 6.06
N ARG A 94 -2.26 -5.02 5.71
CA ARG A 94 -3.43 -5.65 6.34
C ARG A 94 -3.57 -7.12 5.97
N ARG A 95 -3.42 -7.46 4.68
CA ARG A 95 -3.51 -8.85 4.18
C ARG A 95 -2.49 -9.77 4.84
N HIS A 96 -1.26 -9.29 5.06
CA HIS A 96 -0.17 -10.08 5.61
C HIS A 96 0.13 -9.79 7.09
N ARG A 97 -0.70 -8.97 7.76
CA ARG A 97 -0.55 -8.59 9.19
C ARG A 97 0.85 -8.06 9.53
N LEU A 98 1.39 -7.18 8.68
CA LEU A 98 2.77 -6.68 8.78
C LEU A 98 2.97 -5.58 9.85
N VAL A 99 1.91 -5.21 10.56
CA VAL A 99 1.97 -4.33 11.73
C VAL A 99 1.32 -5.07 12.91
N ALA A 100 1.90 -4.94 14.10
CA ALA A 100 1.29 -5.46 15.31
C ALA A 100 -0.08 -4.78 15.51
N PRO A 101 -1.11 -5.50 16.00
CA PRO A 101 -2.34 -4.87 16.43
C PRO A 101 -1.99 -3.79 17.46
N ARG A 102 -2.63 -2.63 17.36
CA ARG A 102 -2.56 -1.60 18.41
C ARG A 102 -3.13 -2.25 19.68
N GLY A 103 -2.25 -2.58 20.63
CA GLY A 103 -2.64 -3.03 21.96
C GLY A 103 -3.26 -1.90 22.77
#